data_AF-X1MAU3-F1
#
_entry.id   AF-X1MAU3-F1
#
_cell.length_a   1.000
_cell.length_b   1.000
_cell.length_c   1.000
_cell.angle_alpha   90.00
_cell.angle_beta   90.00
_cell.angle_gamma   90.00
#
_symmetry.space_group_name_H-M   'P 1'
#
loop_
_entity.id
_entity.type
_entity.pdbx_description
1 polymer ?
#
loop_
_entity_poly.entity_id
_entity_poly.type
_entity_poly.pdbx_seq_one_letter_code
_entity_poly.pdbx_strand_id
1 'polypeptide(L)'
;GEMSYLDPAPRSATAIALEDTVLELLDKDFLDREFNQISSDFREIISNLVKRLRKTNQKLVVSPRRKEERAKVKIRISFKKASDFFRTYIGDLDSGGLFIKTTKSLPVNALLDLEFNLPDTQKVIRTTGRVVWARSQDISTEKMPPGMGTEFVDMNPEDRKVLGKYLALIKSS
;
A
#
# COMPACT_ATOMS: atom_id res chain seq x y z
N GLY A 1 -15.12 14.29 6.88
CA GLY A 1 -16.50 13.80 6.75
C GLY A 1 -17.01 13.54 8.15
N GLU A 2 -18.31 13.47 8.37
CA GLU A 2 -18.88 13.43 9.72
C GLU A 2 -18.33 12.29 10.60
N MET A 3 -18.00 11.13 10.03
CA MET A 3 -17.33 10.02 10.75
C MET A 3 -16.00 10.40 11.42
N SER A 4 -15.31 11.43 10.92
CA SER A 4 -14.05 11.93 11.49
C SER A 4 -14.24 12.56 12.88
N TYR A 5 -15.48 12.88 13.26
CA TYR A 5 -15.85 13.37 14.59
C TYR A 5 -15.59 12.31 15.68
N LEU A 6 -15.95 11.04 15.42
CA LEU A 6 -15.82 9.93 16.37
C LEU A 6 -14.47 9.19 16.27
N ASP A 7 -13.86 9.20 15.09
CA ASP A 7 -12.60 8.52 14.82
C ASP A 7 -11.76 9.37 13.85
N PRO A 8 -10.73 10.10 14.32
CA PRO A 8 -9.98 11.06 13.53
C PRO A 8 -9.21 10.40 12.37
N ALA A 9 -9.78 10.43 11.16
CA ALA A 9 -9.07 10.10 9.93
C ALA A 9 -9.72 10.79 8.70
N PRO A 10 -9.04 10.79 7.54
CA PRO A 10 -9.54 11.40 6.32
C PRO A 10 -10.89 10.84 5.88
N ARG A 11 -11.67 11.67 5.16
CA ARG A 11 -12.95 11.26 4.57
C ARG A 11 -12.75 10.10 3.58
N SER A 12 -13.65 9.11 3.62
CA SER A 12 -13.65 7.97 2.70
C SER A 12 -14.32 8.27 1.36
N ALA A 13 -15.11 9.35 1.27
CA ALA A 13 -15.83 9.76 0.07
C ALA A 13 -15.89 11.29 -0.06
N THR A 14 -16.09 11.77 -1.29
CA THR A 14 -16.32 13.18 -1.61
C THR A 14 -17.62 13.29 -2.39
N ALA A 15 -18.51 14.19 -1.98
CA ALA A 15 -19.69 14.56 -2.75
C ALA A 15 -19.41 15.89 -3.49
N ILE A 16 -19.95 16.02 -4.70
CA ILE A 16 -19.90 17.23 -5.52
C ILE A 16 -21.34 17.52 -5.94
N ALA A 17 -21.82 18.74 -5.71
CA ALA A 17 -23.13 19.16 -6.20
C ALA A 17 -23.05 19.41 -7.71
N LEU A 18 -24.02 18.87 -8.46
CA LEU A 18 -24.11 19.06 -9.92
C LEU A 18 -24.98 20.26 -10.30
N GLU A 19 -25.75 20.77 -9.34
CA GLU A 19 -26.69 21.89 -9.48
C GLU A 19 -26.64 22.75 -8.20
N ASP A 20 -27.30 23.90 -8.23
CA ASP A 20 -27.40 24.80 -7.08
C ASP A 20 -28.02 24.08 -5.88
N THR A 21 -27.30 24.08 -4.76
CA THR A 21 -27.66 23.33 -3.56
C THR A 21 -27.40 24.18 -2.32
N VAL A 22 -28.31 24.12 -1.34
CA VAL A 22 -28.13 24.74 -0.02
C VAL A 22 -27.37 23.77 0.88
N LEU A 23 -26.27 24.24 1.46
CA LEU A 23 -25.52 23.50 2.47
C LEU A 23 -25.91 24.01 3.87
N GLU A 24 -26.41 23.13 4.72
CA GLU A 24 -26.46 23.40 6.16
C GLU A 24 -25.09 23.11 6.77
N LEU A 25 -24.52 24.10 7.44
CA LEU A 25 -23.22 23.98 8.11
C LEU A 25 -23.43 23.31 9.46
N LEU A 26 -23.09 22.02 9.52
CA LEU A 26 -22.96 21.28 10.77
C LEU A 26 -21.58 21.54 11.37
N ASP A 27 -21.53 22.38 12.41
CA ASP A 27 -20.30 22.65 13.15
C ASP A 27 -20.03 21.59 14.25
N LYS A 28 -18.83 21.65 14.82
CA LYS A 28 -18.39 20.70 15.85
C LYS A 28 -19.21 20.83 17.13
N ASP A 29 -19.55 22.06 17.53
CA ASP A 29 -20.25 22.31 18.79
C ASP A 29 -21.69 21.75 18.74
N PHE A 30 -22.34 21.83 17.58
CA PHE A 30 -23.61 21.17 17.32
C PHE A 30 -23.49 19.65 17.46
N LEU A 31 -22.50 19.03 16.82
CA LEU A 31 -22.27 17.58 16.91
C LEU A 31 -21.97 17.14 18.35
N ASP A 32 -21.19 17.91 19.09
CA ASP A 32 -20.91 17.65 20.50
C ASP A 32 -22.18 17.69 21.35
N ARG A 33 -23.06 18.69 21.15
CA ARG A 33 -24.34 18.76 21.88
C ARG A 33 -25.25 17.59 21.56
N GLU A 34 -25.42 17.24 20.29
CA GLU A 34 -26.33 16.17 19.88
C GLU A 34 -25.81 14.80 20.32
N PHE A 35 -24.51 14.52 20.10
CA PHE A 35 -23.91 13.25 20.50
C PHE A 35 -23.95 13.08 22.03
N ASN A 36 -23.82 14.17 22.79
CA ASN A 36 -23.88 14.15 24.24
C ASN A 36 -25.28 14.03 24.84
N GLN A 37 -26.35 14.11 24.05
CA GLN A 37 -27.72 13.84 24.50
C GLN A 37 -28.10 12.35 24.42
N ILE A 38 -27.28 11.56 23.73
CA ILE A 38 -27.55 10.13 23.50
C ILE A 38 -27.06 9.29 24.69
N SER A 39 -27.67 8.14 24.97
CA SER A 39 -27.19 7.24 26.03
C SER A 39 -25.77 6.72 25.77
N SER A 40 -24.99 6.48 26.83
CA SER A 40 -23.62 5.95 26.74
C SER A 40 -23.55 4.66 25.92
N ASP A 41 -24.50 3.76 26.15
CA ASP A 41 -24.54 2.44 25.51
C ASP A 41 -24.76 2.58 24.00
N PHE A 42 -25.62 3.51 23.59
CA PHE A 42 -25.86 3.76 22.18
C PHE A 42 -24.69 4.51 21.51
N ARG A 43 -24.01 5.41 22.22
CA ARG A 43 -22.75 6.00 21.73
C ARG A 43 -21.67 4.94 21.51
N GLU A 44 -21.61 3.94 22.37
CA GLU A 44 -20.68 2.82 22.22
C GLU A 44 -21.04 1.96 20.99
N ILE A 45 -22.32 1.69 20.77
CA ILE A 45 -22.81 1.01 19.55
C ILE A 45 -22.41 1.80 18.30
N ILE A 46 -22.71 3.10 18.23
CA ILE A 46 -22.34 3.95 17.07
C ILE A 46 -20.83 3.93 16.86
N SER A 47 -20.03 4.09 17.92
CA SER A 47 -18.57 4.08 17.83
C SER A 47 -18.03 2.76 17.28
N ASN A 48 -18.60 1.64 17.73
CA ASN A 48 -18.23 0.31 17.25
C ASN A 48 -18.67 0.09 15.80
N LEU A 49 -19.84 0.60 15.39
CA LEU A 49 -20.29 0.56 14.00
C LEU A 49 -19.37 1.38 13.09
N VAL A 50 -18.97 2.58 13.49
CA VAL A 50 -18.03 3.44 12.75
C VAL A 50 -16.67 2.75 12.56
N LYS A 51 -16.12 2.16 13.63
CA LYS A 51 -14.87 1.39 13.58
C LYS A 51 -14.98 0.18 12.64
N ARG A 52 -16.10 -0.57 12.70
CA ARG A 52 -16.35 -1.73 11.83
C ARG A 52 -16.52 -1.33 10.37
N LEU A 53 -17.29 -0.28 10.10
CA LEU A 53 -17.50 0.25 8.75
C LEU A 53 -16.17 0.73 8.16
N ARG A 54 -15.32 1.41 8.96
CA ARG A 54 -14.00 1.84 8.51
C ARG A 54 -13.07 0.65 8.24
N LYS A 55 -13.02 -0.34 9.13
CA LYS A 55 -12.24 -1.57 8.91
C LYS A 55 -12.70 -2.32 7.66
N THR A 56 -14.00 -2.32 7.41
CA THR A 56 -14.60 -2.93 6.21
C THR A 56 -14.24 -2.11 4.98
N ASN A 57 -14.41 -0.78 5.00
CA ASN A 57 -13.99 0.10 3.91
C ASN A 57 -12.50 0.02 3.62
N GLN A 58 -11.61 -0.04 4.62
CA GLN A 58 -10.16 -0.23 4.42
C GLN A 58 -9.84 -1.55 3.71
N LYS A 59 -10.61 -2.61 3.99
CA LYS A 59 -10.51 -3.91 3.29
C LYS A 59 -11.18 -3.88 1.91
N LEU A 60 -12.20 -3.03 1.73
CA LEU A 60 -12.93 -2.82 0.48
C LEU A 60 -12.36 -1.70 -0.39
N VAL A 61 -11.31 -0.98 0.03
CA VAL A 61 -10.39 -0.26 -0.87
C VAL A 61 -9.52 -1.26 -1.66
N VAL A 62 -10.11 -2.41 -1.99
CA VAL A 62 -9.92 -3.12 -3.25
C VAL A 62 -11.00 -2.56 -4.20
N SER A 63 -10.73 -1.36 -4.71
CA SER A 63 -11.22 -0.73 -5.94
C SER A 63 -12.65 -1.02 -6.44
N PRO A 64 -13.59 -0.05 -6.32
CA PRO A 64 -14.51 0.25 -7.40
C PRO A 64 -13.96 1.44 -8.19
N ARG A 65 -13.56 1.19 -9.44
CA ARG A 65 -13.37 2.18 -10.52
C ARG A 65 -12.88 3.57 -10.07
N ARG A 66 -11.58 3.69 -9.78
CA ARG A 66 -10.86 4.89 -10.18
C ARG A 66 -9.77 4.45 -11.13
N LYS A 67 -9.86 4.99 -12.35
CA LYS A 67 -8.85 4.93 -13.41
C LYS A 67 -7.46 4.84 -12.82
N GLU A 68 -6.66 3.95 -13.39
CA GLU A 68 -5.20 4.04 -13.59
C GLU A 68 -4.55 5.40 -13.26
N GLU A 69 -4.59 5.84 -12.01
CA GLU A 69 -3.56 6.70 -11.47
C GLU A 69 -2.40 5.76 -11.23
N ARG A 70 -1.70 5.49 -12.34
CA ARG A 70 -0.31 5.08 -12.35
C ARG A 70 0.40 6.11 -11.50
N ALA A 71 0.48 5.89 -10.20
CA ALA A 71 1.48 6.53 -9.39
C ALA A 71 2.80 6.04 -10.01
N LYS A 72 3.35 6.79 -10.97
CA LYS A 72 4.63 6.53 -11.61
C LYS A 72 5.74 6.74 -10.59
N VAL A 73 5.70 5.95 -9.53
CA VAL A 73 6.68 5.96 -8.47
C VAL A 73 7.80 5.07 -8.97
N LYS A 74 8.89 5.72 -9.39
CA LYS A 74 10.09 5.05 -9.81
C LYS A 74 10.93 4.72 -8.59
N ILE A 75 11.07 3.44 -8.28
CA ILE A 75 11.91 2.99 -7.18
C ILE A 75 13.21 2.45 -7.77
N ARG A 76 14.32 3.11 -7.40
CA ARG A 76 15.66 2.64 -7.71
C ARG A 76 16.25 1.93 -6.51
N ILE A 77 16.62 0.67 -6.70
CA ILE A 77 17.21 -0.17 -5.65
C ILE A 77 18.62 -0.49 -6.07
N SER A 78 19.60 -0.14 -5.23
CA SER A 78 20.99 -0.49 -5.47
C SER A 78 21.45 -1.59 -4.52
N PHE A 79 21.85 -2.71 -5.09
CA PHE A 79 22.41 -3.83 -4.35
C PHE A 79 23.93 -3.82 -4.45
N LYS A 80 24.61 -3.88 -3.31
CA LYS A 80 26.08 -3.93 -3.23
C LYS A 80 26.62 -5.37 -3.25
N LYS A 81 25.87 -6.31 -2.69
CA LYS A 81 26.26 -7.72 -2.56
C LYS A 81 25.12 -8.63 -3.02
N ALA A 82 25.46 -9.80 -3.57
CA ALA A 82 24.49 -10.84 -3.93
C ALA A 82 23.61 -11.27 -2.74
N SER A 83 24.17 -11.29 -1.52
CA SER A 83 23.41 -11.60 -0.29
C SER A 83 22.33 -10.57 0.04
N ASP A 84 22.57 -9.29 -0.23
CA ASP A 84 21.56 -8.23 -0.02
C ASP A 84 20.40 -8.39 -1.01
N PHE A 85 20.72 -8.75 -2.26
CA PHE A 85 19.72 -9.08 -3.27
C PHE A 85 18.88 -10.28 -2.84
N PHE A 86 19.52 -11.38 -2.44
CA PHE A 86 18.83 -12.60 -2.02
C PHE A 86 17.89 -12.39 -0.83
N ARG A 87 18.29 -11.59 0.18
CA ARG A 87 17.44 -11.24 1.33
C ARG A 87 16.23 -10.39 0.96
N THR A 88 16.32 -9.69 -0.16
CA THR A 88 15.31 -8.74 -0.64
C THR A 88 14.38 -9.41 -1.65
N TYR A 89 14.87 -10.41 -2.39
CA TYR A 89 14.07 -11.19 -3.30
C TYR A 89 12.99 -12.01 -2.56
N ILE A 90 11.74 -11.88 -2.99
CA ILE A 90 10.62 -12.67 -2.48
C ILE A 90 10.02 -13.44 -3.66
N GLY A 91 9.93 -14.77 -3.55
CA GLY A 91 9.24 -15.63 -4.51
C GLY A 91 10.15 -16.65 -5.19
N ASP A 92 9.57 -17.41 -6.11
CA ASP A 92 10.26 -18.43 -6.92
C ASP A 92 10.72 -17.87 -8.28
N LEU A 93 11.33 -18.69 -9.14
CA LEU A 93 11.83 -18.27 -10.46
C LEU A 93 10.72 -17.76 -11.40
N ASP A 94 9.49 -18.25 -11.26
CA ASP A 94 8.37 -17.95 -12.17
C ASP A 94 7.45 -16.82 -11.69
N SER A 95 7.30 -16.66 -10.37
CA SER A 95 6.47 -15.64 -9.71
C SER A 95 7.31 -14.80 -8.74
N GLY A 96 8.35 -14.18 -9.30
CA GLY A 96 9.33 -13.41 -8.55
C GLY A 96 8.84 -12.02 -8.11
N GLY A 97 9.53 -11.47 -7.13
CA GLY A 97 9.19 -10.20 -6.52
C GLY A 97 10.31 -9.64 -5.65
N LEU A 98 10.13 -8.40 -5.18
CA LEU A 98 11.06 -7.74 -4.26
C LEU A 98 10.33 -7.26 -3.00
N PHE A 99 10.96 -7.50 -1.86
CA PHE A 99 10.69 -6.78 -0.63
C PHE A 99 11.33 -5.40 -0.70
N ILE A 100 10.58 -4.33 -0.51
CA ILE A 100 11.14 -2.99 -0.44
C ILE A 100 11.00 -2.52 1.00
N LYS A 101 12.12 -2.50 1.74
CA LYS A 101 12.14 -1.94 3.10
C LYS A 101 11.97 -0.42 3.01
N THR A 102 10.86 0.09 3.50
CA THR A 102 10.53 1.51 3.46
C THR A 102 9.53 1.86 4.55
N THR A 103 9.59 3.09 5.04
CA THR A 103 8.60 3.66 5.96
C THR A 103 7.40 4.24 5.20
N LYS A 104 7.57 4.54 3.91
CA LYS A 104 6.49 4.99 3.01
C LYS A 104 5.80 3.78 2.39
N SER A 105 4.64 3.44 2.94
CA SER A 105 3.78 2.39 2.41
C SER A 105 2.98 2.88 1.21
N LEU A 106 2.89 2.06 0.16
CA LEU A 106 1.99 2.27 -0.98
C LEU A 106 0.81 1.29 -0.89
N PRO A 107 -0.35 1.65 -1.45
CA PRO A 107 -1.52 0.78 -1.37
C PRO A 107 -1.27 -0.55 -2.12
N VAL A 108 -1.86 -1.62 -1.61
CA VAL A 108 -1.90 -2.91 -2.31
C VAL A 108 -2.52 -2.71 -3.70
N ASN A 109 -1.99 -3.42 -4.69
CA ASN A 109 -2.24 -3.28 -6.12
C ASN A 109 -1.67 -2.03 -6.80
N ALA A 110 -0.95 -1.14 -6.09
CA ALA A 110 -0.22 -0.05 -6.72
C ALA A 110 0.84 -0.60 -7.68
N LEU A 111 0.91 -0.03 -8.89
CA LEU A 111 1.95 -0.30 -9.87
C LEU A 111 3.15 0.62 -9.63
N LEU A 112 4.34 0.05 -9.75
CA LEU A 112 5.63 0.68 -9.46
C LEU A 112 6.60 0.44 -10.60
N ASP A 113 7.33 1.47 -11.00
CA ASP A 113 8.45 1.31 -11.93
C ASP A 113 9.68 0.94 -11.11
N LEU A 114 10.07 -0.34 -11.13
CA LEU A 114 11.22 -0.85 -10.41
C LEU A 114 12.46 -0.84 -11.31
N GLU A 115 13.54 -0.27 -10.80
CA GLU A 115 14.85 -0.28 -11.45
C GLU A 115 15.89 -0.78 -10.44
N PHE A 116 16.53 -1.91 -10.71
CA PHE A 116 17.53 -2.49 -9.80
C PHE A 116 18.72 -3.09 -10.54
N ASN A 117 19.91 -2.98 -9.96
CA ASN A 117 21.12 -3.62 -10.49
C ASN A 117 21.27 -5.05 -9.94
N LEU A 118 21.74 -5.97 -10.78
CA LEU A 118 22.18 -7.28 -10.30
C LEU A 118 23.64 -7.16 -9.81
N PRO A 119 23.95 -7.44 -8.54
CA PRO A 119 25.33 -7.42 -8.02
C PRO A 119 26.26 -8.29 -8.85
N ASP A 120 27.54 -7.89 -8.93
CA ASP A 120 28.58 -8.60 -9.69
C ASP A 120 28.32 -8.67 -11.21
N THR A 121 27.33 -7.91 -11.69
CA THR A 121 27.07 -7.70 -13.11
C THR A 121 26.89 -6.20 -13.39
N GLN A 122 27.10 -5.78 -14.64
CA GLN A 122 26.74 -4.42 -15.08
C GLN A 122 25.27 -4.31 -15.52
N LYS A 123 24.46 -5.35 -15.29
CA LYS A 123 23.07 -5.40 -15.77
C LYS A 123 22.14 -4.69 -14.80
N VAL A 124 21.35 -3.77 -15.35
CA VAL A 124 20.22 -3.14 -14.67
C VAL A 124 18.93 -3.72 -15.25
N ILE A 125 18.04 -4.17 -14.37
CA ILE A 125 16.71 -4.66 -14.72
C ILE A 125 15.71 -3.55 -14.48
N ARG A 126 14.81 -3.35 -15.45
CA ARG A 126 13.67 -2.45 -15.35
C ARG A 126 12.39 -3.25 -15.55
N THR A 127 11.50 -3.16 -14.58
CA THR A 127 10.26 -3.96 -14.55
C THR A 127 9.16 -3.18 -13.86
N THR A 128 7.91 -3.46 -14.20
CA THR A 128 6.76 -2.97 -13.43
C THR A 128 6.46 -3.97 -12.32
N GLY A 129 6.49 -3.50 -11.07
CA GLY A 129 6.08 -4.25 -9.90
C GLY A 129 4.66 -3.88 -9.45
N ARG A 130 3.93 -4.81 -8.84
CA ARG A 130 2.67 -4.54 -8.15
C ARG A 130 2.83 -4.83 -6.66
N VAL A 131 2.36 -3.92 -5.82
CA VAL A 131 2.35 -4.13 -4.37
C VAL A 131 1.35 -5.24 -4.02
N VAL A 132 1.82 -6.36 -3.48
CA VAL A 132 0.94 -7.47 -3.04
C VAL A 132 0.56 -7.38 -1.57
N TRP A 133 1.41 -6.74 -0.76
CA TRP A 133 1.13 -6.41 0.63
C TRP A 133 2.03 -5.27 1.07
N ALA A 134 1.60 -4.50 2.08
CA ALA A 134 2.41 -3.46 2.68
C ALA A 134 2.25 -3.45 4.20
N ARG A 135 3.35 -3.12 4.89
CA ARG A 135 3.44 -3.06 6.35
C ARG A 135 3.96 -1.68 6.76
N SER A 136 3.14 -0.90 7.46
CA SER A 136 3.54 0.40 7.99
C SER A 136 4.42 0.27 9.24
N GLN A 137 5.06 1.38 9.62
CA GLN A 137 5.87 1.48 10.84
C GLN A 137 5.04 1.11 12.09
N ASP A 138 3.78 1.54 12.14
CA ASP A 138 2.90 1.43 13.31
C ASP A 138 2.56 -0.02 13.69
N ILE A 139 2.68 -0.94 12.72
CA ILE A 139 2.42 -2.38 12.89
C ILE A 139 3.69 -3.23 12.71
N SER A 140 4.86 -2.59 12.66
CA SER A 140 6.14 -3.27 12.48
C SER A 140 6.75 -3.72 13.81
N THR A 141 7.49 -4.83 13.79
CA THR A 141 8.27 -5.32 14.93
C THR A 141 9.72 -5.54 14.52
N GLU A 142 10.62 -5.73 15.48
CA GLU A 142 12.05 -5.97 15.19
C GLU A 142 12.27 -7.19 14.27
N LYS A 143 11.40 -8.21 14.38
CA LYS A 143 11.38 -9.39 13.51
C LYS A 143 10.68 -9.17 12.16
N MET A 144 9.84 -8.13 12.05
CA MET A 144 9.01 -7.84 10.86
C MET A 144 9.14 -6.36 10.49
N PRO A 145 10.20 -5.98 9.76
CA PRO A 145 10.44 -4.58 9.44
C PRO A 145 9.33 -4.00 8.55
N PRO A 146 9.12 -2.69 8.61
CA PRO A 146 8.20 -1.98 7.72
C PRO A 146 8.71 -2.03 6.28
N GLY A 147 7.78 -2.11 5.34
CA GLY A 147 8.08 -2.23 3.93
C GLY A 147 6.91 -2.80 3.14
N MET A 148 7.16 -3.13 1.88
CA MET A 148 6.14 -3.69 0.99
C MET A 148 6.70 -4.85 0.19
N GLY A 149 5.87 -5.88 -0.03
CA GLY A 149 6.16 -6.93 -0.99
C GLY A 149 5.63 -6.52 -2.35
N THR A 150 6.47 -6.67 -3.38
CA THR A 150 6.10 -6.38 -4.77
C THR A 150 6.25 -7.62 -5.62
N GLU A 151 5.28 -7.92 -6.49
CA GLU A 151 5.37 -8.95 -7.53
C GLU A 151 5.72 -8.32 -8.87
N PHE A 152 6.49 -8.99 -9.72
CA PHE A 152 6.76 -8.50 -11.07
C PHE A 152 5.57 -8.76 -12.00
N VAL A 153 5.00 -7.70 -12.57
CA VAL A 153 3.84 -7.77 -13.48
C VAL A 153 4.27 -7.69 -14.94
N ASP A 154 5.23 -6.81 -15.26
CA ASP A 154 5.70 -6.60 -16.62
C ASP A 154 7.22 -6.51 -16.64
N MET A 155 7.85 -7.63 -16.98
CA MET A 155 9.30 -7.77 -17.08
C MET A 155 9.66 -8.22 -18.49
N ASN A 156 10.65 -7.56 -19.09
CA ASN A 156 11.22 -7.96 -20.35
C ASN A 156 11.69 -9.44 -20.29
N PRO A 157 11.28 -10.32 -21.23
CA PRO A 157 11.70 -11.71 -21.26
C PRO A 157 13.22 -11.94 -21.20
N GLU A 158 14.02 -11.05 -21.81
CA GLU A 158 15.48 -11.14 -21.75
C GLU A 158 16.01 -10.83 -20.35
N ASP A 159 15.44 -9.83 -19.67
CA ASP A 159 15.78 -9.52 -18.28
C ASP A 159 15.36 -10.64 -17.34
N ARG A 160 14.21 -11.30 -17.61
CA ARG A 160 13.74 -12.48 -16.87
C ARG A 160 14.72 -13.65 -17.02
N LYS A 161 15.23 -13.93 -18.22
CA LYS A 161 16.25 -14.97 -18.44
C LYS A 161 17.54 -14.67 -17.67
N VAL A 162 18.01 -13.42 -17.71
CA VAL A 162 19.23 -13.01 -17.00
C VAL A 162 19.04 -13.14 -15.49
N LEU A 163 17.89 -12.69 -14.96
CA LEU A 163 17.54 -12.85 -13.56
C LEU A 163 17.49 -14.34 -13.15
N GLY A 164 16.86 -15.19 -13.94
CA GLY A 164 16.79 -16.62 -13.69
C GLY A 164 18.18 -17.28 -13.63
N LYS A 165 19.07 -16.93 -14.55
CA LYS A 165 20.47 -17.39 -14.53
C LYS A 165 21.22 -16.91 -13.29
N TYR A 166 21.03 -15.65 -12.90
CA TYR A 166 21.66 -15.07 -11.72
C TYR A 166 21.20 -15.74 -10.42
N LEU A 167 19.89 -15.98 -10.29
CA LEU A 167 19.31 -16.70 -9.16
C LEU A 167 19.82 -18.15 -9.07
N ALA A 168 19.95 -18.84 -10.21
CA ALA A 168 20.52 -20.18 -10.25
C ALA A 168 21.98 -20.20 -9.78
N LEU A 169 22.78 -19.22 -10.19
CA LEU A 169 24.18 -19.09 -9.77
C LEU A 169 24.30 -18.89 -8.25
N ILE A 170 23.52 -17.98 -7.66
CA ILE A 170 23.57 -17.72 -6.22
C ILE A 170 23.07 -18.92 -5.41
N LYS A 171 22.06 -19.66 -5.90
CA LYS A 171 21.58 -20.88 -5.22
C LYS A 171 22.60 -22.03 -5.25
N SER A 172 23.56 -22.01 -6.19
CA SER A 172 24.58 -23.05 -6.36
C SER A 172 25.91 -22.75 -5.65
N SER A 173 26.07 -21.57 -5.03
CA SER A 173 27.23 -21.18 -4.21
C SER A 173 26.91 -21.24 -2.72
#